data_AF-S3CN62-F1
#
_entry.id   AF-S3CN62-F1
#
_cell.length_a   1.000
_cell.length_b   1.000
_cell.length_c   1.000
_cell.angle_alpha   90.00
_cell.angle_beta   90.00
_cell.angle_gamma   90.00
#
_symmetry.space_group_name_H-M   'P 1'
#
loop_
_entity.id
_entity.type
_entity.pdbx_description
1 polymer ?
#
loop_
_entity_poly.entity_id
_entity_poly.type
_entity_poly.pdbx_seq_one_letter_code
_entity_poly.pdbx_strand_id
1 'polypeptide(L)'
;MKLSLTTSLALHGALAAAFRVYDNTAYTNTSVGFGSSNINWIPNYVCIPLLAGGTLPSAEAWKTVVKQWVVYPGYPLVLDCEQLYLNDAATADQDLEWLATLQTWAADVIPAGSVIGWYGLVANTNTALYGHLRTLVANHTPTAFFPSAYTFSYSLSTWKTALTTSLAKAHAVNSSIPVIPYTWPQYHGNYSFFPVDLWSAELAYLASQNSTLAGFVIWGGKNHAVCNDACQATAGQQPWLAATRTYLASLYGQYSGTPEVAGGQLFTGL
;
A
#
# COMPACT_ATOMS: atom_id res chain seq x y z
N MET A 1 -40.46 35.17 22.30
CA MET A 1 -39.66 34.24 23.13
C MET A 1 -38.93 33.30 22.18
N LYS A 2 -37.60 33.21 22.32
CA LYS A 2 -36.63 32.77 21.30
C LYS A 2 -36.80 31.31 20.88
N LEU A 3 -36.91 31.05 19.57
CA LEU A 3 -36.63 29.73 18.99
C LEU A 3 -35.11 29.64 18.80
N SER A 4 -34.50 28.67 19.48
CA SER A 4 -33.06 28.45 19.48
C SER A 4 -32.64 27.74 18.19
N LEU A 5 -31.77 28.39 17.41
CA LEU A 5 -30.95 27.73 16.38
C LEU A 5 -30.11 26.65 17.06
N THR A 6 -30.31 25.38 16.70
CA THR A 6 -29.34 24.32 17.01
C THR A 6 -28.44 24.17 15.79
N THR A 7 -27.25 24.72 15.92
CA THR A 7 -26.15 24.60 14.96
C THR A 7 -25.72 23.13 14.91
N SER A 8 -26.04 22.42 13.83
CA SER A 8 -25.42 21.12 13.55
C SER A 8 -23.94 21.36 13.22
N LEU A 9 -23.07 21.20 14.21
CA LEU A 9 -21.64 21.02 13.98
C LEU A 9 -21.46 19.73 13.18
N ALA A 10 -21.13 19.86 11.89
CA ALA A 10 -20.59 18.76 11.13
C ALA A 10 -19.27 18.32 11.77
N LEU A 11 -19.32 17.26 12.58
CA LEU A 11 -18.13 16.52 12.99
C LEU A 11 -17.52 15.90 11.73
N HIS A 12 -16.68 16.64 11.02
CA HIS A 12 -15.62 16.05 10.22
C HIS A 12 -14.57 15.55 11.21
N GLY A 13 -14.86 14.41 11.84
CA GLY A 13 -13.91 13.69 12.64
C GLY A 13 -12.80 13.19 11.73
N ALA A 14 -11.71 13.95 11.66
CA ALA A 14 -10.41 13.37 11.33
C ALA A 14 -10.08 12.38 12.45
N LEU A 15 -10.57 11.15 12.31
CA LEU A 15 -9.98 10.02 13.03
C LEU A 15 -8.51 10.03 12.61
N ALA A 16 -7.61 10.38 13.52
CA ALA A 16 -6.21 10.09 13.37
C ALA A 16 -6.12 8.63 12.90
N ALA A 17 -5.64 8.42 11.67
CA ALA A 17 -5.66 7.10 11.07
C ALA A 17 -4.83 6.18 11.97
N ALA A 18 -5.50 5.19 12.59
CA ALA A 18 -4.81 4.23 13.42
C ALA A 18 -3.74 3.53 12.57
N PHE A 19 -2.52 3.39 13.12
CA PHE A 19 -1.41 2.76 12.43
C PHE A 19 -1.78 1.34 11.98
N ARG A 20 -1.86 1.12 10.67
CA ARG A 20 -2.47 -0.08 10.09
C ARG A 20 -1.50 -0.93 9.29
N VAL A 21 -1.45 -2.22 9.59
CA VAL A 21 -0.67 -3.20 8.82
C VAL A 21 -1.60 -3.92 7.88
N TYR A 22 -1.26 -3.89 6.59
CA TYR A 22 -2.03 -4.55 5.55
C TYR A 22 -1.36 -5.85 5.11
N ASP A 23 -2.15 -6.91 4.95
CA ASP A 23 -1.71 -8.17 4.35
C ASP A 23 -1.96 -8.13 2.83
N ASN A 24 -0.88 -8.09 2.07
CA ASN A 24 -0.89 -8.25 0.62
C ASN A 24 -0.03 -9.45 0.18
N THR A 25 0.09 -10.44 1.05
CA THR A 25 0.75 -11.70 0.72
C THR A 25 -0.16 -12.61 -0.11
N ALA A 26 0.44 -13.50 -0.89
CA ALA A 26 -0.26 -14.54 -1.66
C ALA A 26 0.50 -15.86 -1.66
N TYR A 27 1.23 -16.13 -0.58
CA TYR A 27 1.92 -17.39 -0.40
C TYR A 27 0.93 -18.55 -0.23
N THR A 28 1.27 -19.74 -0.72
CA THR A 28 0.39 -20.91 -0.63
C THR A 28 0.02 -21.22 0.82
N ASN A 29 -1.27 -21.35 1.10
CA ASN A 29 -1.84 -21.65 2.43
C ASN A 29 -1.35 -20.73 3.55
N THR A 30 -1.00 -19.48 3.22
CA THR A 30 -0.35 -18.56 4.13
C THR A 30 -1.02 -17.20 4.07
N SER A 31 -1.46 -16.73 5.23
CA SER A 31 -1.85 -15.34 5.46
C SER A 31 -1.18 -14.84 6.74
N VAL A 32 -0.95 -13.53 6.84
CA VAL A 32 -0.39 -12.90 8.03
C VAL A 32 -1.37 -13.06 9.20
N GLY A 33 -2.64 -12.67 9.01
CA GLY A 33 -3.67 -12.71 10.05
C GLY A 33 -3.40 -11.75 11.21
N PHE A 34 -3.83 -12.10 12.44
CA PHE A 34 -3.42 -11.42 13.68
C PHE A 34 -3.67 -9.91 13.73
N GLY A 35 -4.84 -9.42 13.31
CA GLY A 35 -5.09 -7.97 13.33
C GLY A 35 -4.77 -7.24 12.03
N SER A 36 -4.01 -7.86 11.12
CA SER A 36 -3.74 -7.25 9.82
C SER A 36 -5.02 -7.00 9.03
N SER A 37 -5.01 -5.94 8.24
CA SER A 37 -6.14 -5.53 7.40
C SER A 37 -5.95 -5.99 5.96
N ASN A 38 -7.04 -6.21 5.24
CA ASN A 38 -6.97 -6.53 3.82
C ASN A 38 -6.58 -5.31 2.97
N ILE A 39 -6.03 -5.55 1.79
CA ILE A 39 -5.79 -4.51 0.79
C ILE A 39 -5.97 -5.07 -0.63
N ASN A 40 -6.60 -4.30 -1.50
CA ASN A 40 -6.74 -4.64 -2.91
C ASN A 40 -5.52 -4.13 -3.68
N TRP A 41 -5.03 -4.92 -4.62
CA TRP A 41 -3.87 -4.56 -5.43
C TRP A 41 -4.04 -5.10 -6.84
N ILE A 42 -3.95 -4.21 -7.84
CA ILE A 42 -3.90 -4.58 -9.25
C ILE A 42 -2.44 -4.56 -9.67
N PRO A 43 -1.80 -5.72 -9.92
CA PRO A 43 -0.37 -5.84 -10.21
C PRO A 43 0.06 -5.21 -11.52
N ASN A 44 1.35 -4.83 -11.61
CA ASN A 44 1.96 -4.37 -12.85
C ASN A 44 1.79 -5.37 -14.02
N TYR A 45 1.85 -6.69 -13.76
CA TYR A 45 1.65 -7.69 -14.82
C TYR A 45 0.21 -7.74 -15.38
N VAL A 46 -0.77 -7.14 -14.68
CA VAL A 46 -2.12 -6.91 -15.21
C VAL A 46 -2.17 -5.59 -15.97
N CYS A 47 -1.45 -4.57 -15.51
CA CYS A 47 -1.46 -3.25 -16.14
C CYS A 47 -0.63 -3.18 -17.44
N ILE A 48 0.55 -3.80 -17.48
CA ILE A 48 1.45 -3.82 -18.65
C ILE A 48 0.71 -4.19 -19.94
N PRO A 49 -0.01 -5.34 -20.03
CA PRO A 49 -0.66 -5.73 -21.28
C PRO A 49 -1.75 -4.76 -21.74
N LEU A 50 -2.42 -4.07 -20.82
CA LEU A 50 -3.51 -3.14 -21.11
C LEU A 50 -3.02 -1.82 -21.74
N LEU A 51 -1.75 -1.48 -21.54
CA LEU A 51 -1.14 -0.25 -22.06
C LEU A 51 -0.07 -0.53 -23.13
N ALA A 52 0.17 -1.81 -23.47
CA ALA A 52 1.21 -2.23 -24.41
C ALA A 52 1.07 -1.64 -25.82
N GLY A 53 -0.12 -1.20 -26.21
CA GLY A 53 -0.38 -0.53 -27.48
C GLY A 53 -0.03 0.97 -27.50
N GLY A 54 0.55 1.52 -26.44
CA GLY A 54 0.77 2.96 -26.31
C GLY A 54 -0.52 3.77 -26.26
N THR A 55 -1.61 3.14 -25.77
CA THR A 55 -2.94 3.74 -25.66
C THR A 55 -3.61 3.25 -24.38
N LEU A 56 -4.56 4.03 -23.86
CA LEU A 56 -5.41 3.60 -22.76
C LEU A 56 -6.29 2.41 -23.18
N PRO A 57 -6.58 1.47 -22.27
CA PRO A 57 -7.65 0.50 -22.48
C PRO A 57 -9.01 1.21 -22.57
N SER A 58 -10.05 0.51 -23.03
CA SER A 58 -11.41 1.02 -22.90
C SER A 58 -11.81 1.13 -21.41
N ALA A 59 -12.68 2.10 -21.10
CA ALA A 59 -13.21 2.26 -19.75
C ALA A 59 -13.86 0.97 -19.22
N GLU A 60 -14.59 0.25 -20.08
CA GLU A 60 -15.23 -1.02 -19.73
C GLU A 60 -14.22 -2.11 -19.38
N ALA A 61 -13.15 -2.25 -20.16
CA ALA A 61 -12.09 -3.22 -19.91
C ALA A 61 -11.40 -2.95 -18.57
N TRP A 62 -11.02 -1.69 -18.31
CA TRP A 62 -10.40 -1.32 -17.04
C TRP A 62 -11.34 -1.53 -15.85
N LYS A 63 -12.60 -1.09 -15.95
CA LYS A 63 -13.61 -1.29 -14.90
C LYS A 63 -13.86 -2.76 -14.60
N THR A 64 -13.81 -3.62 -15.61
CA THR A 64 -13.93 -5.08 -15.43
C THR A 64 -12.75 -5.63 -14.63
N VAL A 65 -11.53 -5.21 -14.96
CA VAL A 65 -10.32 -5.56 -14.19
C VAL A 65 -10.45 -5.06 -12.75
N VAL A 66 -10.83 -3.80 -12.52
CA VAL A 66 -11.00 -3.27 -11.16
C VAL A 66 -11.99 -4.11 -10.35
N LYS A 67 -13.16 -4.44 -10.91
CA LYS A 67 -14.14 -5.31 -10.24
C LYS A 67 -13.62 -6.71 -9.93
N GLN A 68 -12.77 -7.27 -10.78
CA GLN A 68 -12.17 -8.59 -10.56
C GLN A 68 -11.15 -8.57 -9.41
N TRP A 69 -10.40 -7.48 -9.25
CA TRP A 69 -9.29 -7.40 -8.30
C TRP A 69 -9.66 -6.72 -6.97
N VAL A 70 -10.79 -6.02 -6.90
CA VAL A 70 -11.35 -5.48 -5.66
C VAL A 70 -12.16 -6.56 -4.95
N VAL A 71 -11.44 -7.55 -4.41
CA VAL A 71 -12.01 -8.68 -3.66
C VAL A 71 -12.37 -8.31 -2.22
N TYR A 72 -11.88 -7.17 -1.72
CA TYR A 72 -12.19 -6.62 -0.41
C TYR A 72 -12.82 -5.22 -0.52
N PRO A 73 -14.14 -5.12 -0.80
CA PRO A 73 -14.82 -3.83 -0.91
C PRO A 73 -14.61 -2.94 0.31
N GLY A 74 -14.31 -1.65 0.09
CA GLY A 74 -14.09 -0.66 1.15
C GLY A 74 -12.68 -0.63 1.73
N TYR A 75 -11.81 -1.58 1.39
CA TYR A 75 -10.37 -1.51 1.68
C TYR A 75 -9.63 -0.74 0.59
N PRO A 76 -8.43 -0.18 0.89
CA PRO A 76 -7.66 0.56 -0.10
C PRO A 76 -7.41 -0.27 -1.37
N LEU A 77 -7.44 0.41 -2.51
CA LEU A 77 -7.05 -0.10 -3.81
C LEU A 77 -5.72 0.51 -4.22
N VAL A 78 -4.72 -0.35 -4.40
CA VAL A 78 -3.41 0.02 -4.90
C VAL A 78 -3.31 -0.39 -6.36
N LEU A 79 -3.06 0.59 -7.23
CA LEU A 79 -2.85 0.39 -8.66
C LEU A 79 -1.35 0.33 -8.95
N ASP A 80 -0.92 -0.70 -9.65
CA ASP A 80 0.48 -0.89 -10.03
C ASP A 80 0.60 -0.89 -11.55
N CYS A 81 1.14 0.21 -12.09
CA CYS A 81 1.33 0.48 -13.51
C CYS A 81 2.68 1.20 -13.69
N GLU A 82 3.77 0.50 -13.45
CA GLU A 82 5.10 1.12 -13.28
C GLU A 82 5.63 1.80 -14.54
N GLN A 83 5.14 1.43 -15.73
CA GLN A 83 5.46 2.12 -16.97
C GLN A 83 4.95 3.57 -17.05
N LEU A 84 4.03 3.96 -16.15
CA LEU A 84 3.48 5.32 -16.06
C LEU A 84 4.16 6.13 -14.95
N TYR A 85 5.29 5.68 -14.40
CA TYR A 85 6.01 6.49 -13.42
C TYR A 85 6.41 7.84 -14.02
N LEU A 86 6.17 8.91 -13.26
CA LEU A 86 6.46 10.29 -13.64
C LEU A 86 7.98 10.57 -13.50
N ASN A 87 8.79 9.92 -14.32
CA ASN A 87 10.26 9.96 -14.28
C ASN A 87 10.89 10.42 -15.60
N ASP A 88 10.09 10.75 -16.60
CA ASP A 88 10.53 11.35 -17.87
C ASP A 88 9.64 12.56 -18.19
N ALA A 89 10.25 13.72 -18.42
CA ALA A 89 9.54 14.93 -18.78
C ALA A 89 8.87 14.85 -20.16
N ALA A 90 9.38 14.00 -21.05
CA ALA A 90 8.82 13.82 -22.39
C ALA A 90 7.46 13.11 -22.40
N THR A 91 7.20 12.25 -21.40
CA THR A 91 5.95 11.47 -21.30
C THR A 91 5.05 11.94 -20.15
N ALA A 92 5.56 12.76 -19.23
CA ALA A 92 4.88 13.12 -17.97
C ALA A 92 3.44 13.64 -18.13
N ASP A 93 3.15 14.47 -19.13
CA ASP A 93 1.79 14.97 -19.37
C ASP A 93 0.83 13.85 -19.78
N GLN A 94 1.30 12.97 -20.67
CA GLN A 94 0.52 11.83 -21.12
C GLN A 94 0.31 10.80 -20.01
N ASP A 95 1.37 10.50 -19.25
CA ASP A 95 1.33 9.58 -18.12
C ASP A 95 0.41 10.11 -17.02
N LEU A 96 0.44 11.43 -16.73
CA LEU A 96 -0.51 12.06 -15.81
C LEU A 96 -1.95 11.89 -16.28
N GLU A 97 -2.25 12.14 -17.55
CA GLU A 97 -3.59 11.97 -18.11
C GLU A 97 -4.06 10.51 -17.95
N TRP A 98 -3.19 9.54 -18.25
CA TRP A 98 -3.53 8.13 -18.17
C TRP A 98 -3.72 7.67 -16.72
N LEU A 99 -2.81 8.04 -15.82
CA LEU A 99 -2.95 7.77 -14.39
C LEU A 99 -4.27 8.36 -13.86
N ALA A 100 -4.58 9.62 -14.15
CA ALA A 100 -5.81 10.25 -13.71
C ALA A 100 -7.05 9.54 -14.27
N THR A 101 -7.04 9.17 -15.56
CA THR A 101 -8.15 8.47 -16.22
C THR A 101 -8.40 7.10 -15.61
N LEU A 102 -7.35 6.29 -15.43
CA LEU A 102 -7.45 4.95 -14.82
C LEU A 102 -7.91 5.04 -13.37
N GLN A 103 -7.44 6.04 -12.61
CA GLN A 103 -7.87 6.26 -11.23
C GLN A 103 -9.37 6.64 -11.17
N THR A 104 -9.83 7.53 -12.04
CA THR A 104 -11.24 7.94 -12.14
C THR A 104 -12.13 6.74 -12.49
N TRP A 105 -11.76 5.95 -13.50
CA TRP A 105 -12.54 4.77 -13.88
C TRP A 105 -12.53 3.68 -12.80
N ALA A 106 -11.48 3.58 -11.99
CA ALA A 106 -11.46 2.69 -10.83
C ALA A 106 -12.44 3.18 -9.75
N ALA A 107 -12.46 4.48 -9.47
CA ALA A 107 -13.38 5.10 -8.52
C ALA A 107 -14.86 4.87 -8.88
N ASP A 108 -15.20 4.86 -10.18
CA ASP A 108 -16.57 4.62 -10.68
C ASP A 108 -17.18 3.27 -10.29
N VAL A 109 -16.35 2.28 -9.91
CA VAL A 109 -16.80 0.89 -9.71
C VAL A 109 -16.44 0.30 -8.35
N ILE A 110 -15.90 1.11 -7.44
CA ILE A 110 -15.63 0.73 -6.06
C ILE A 110 -16.49 1.55 -5.09
N PRO A 111 -16.65 1.13 -3.82
CA PRO A 111 -17.42 1.89 -2.85
C PRO A 111 -16.92 3.34 -2.71
N ALA A 112 -17.86 4.29 -2.64
CA ALA A 112 -17.54 5.70 -2.44
C ALA A 112 -16.69 5.90 -1.18
N GLY A 113 -15.70 6.78 -1.25
CA GLY A 113 -14.77 7.02 -0.15
C GLY A 113 -13.66 5.96 0.01
N SER A 114 -13.54 5.00 -0.90
CA SER A 114 -12.39 4.08 -0.91
C SER A 114 -11.09 4.83 -1.21
N VAL A 115 -10.01 4.46 -0.52
CA VAL A 115 -8.66 4.98 -0.80
C VAL A 115 -8.17 4.38 -2.11
N ILE A 116 -7.73 5.21 -3.06
CA ILE A 116 -7.03 4.77 -4.27
C ILE A 116 -5.65 5.42 -4.33
N GLY A 117 -4.60 4.63 -4.53
CA GLY A 117 -3.24 5.15 -4.73
C GLY A 117 -2.42 4.28 -5.66
N TRP A 118 -1.23 4.77 -6.00
CA TRP A 118 -0.33 4.14 -6.95
C TRP A 118 0.87 3.53 -6.21
N TYR A 119 1.13 2.25 -6.48
CA TYR A 119 2.32 1.56 -5.97
C TYR A 119 3.58 2.25 -6.51
N GLY A 120 4.56 2.51 -5.65
CA GLY A 120 5.90 2.99 -6.00
C GLY A 120 6.00 4.40 -6.61
N LEU A 121 4.90 4.99 -7.08
CA LEU A 121 4.90 6.18 -7.93
C LEU A 121 5.65 7.36 -7.29
N VAL A 122 5.37 7.66 -6.02
CA VAL A 122 5.99 8.81 -5.33
C VAL A 122 7.51 8.67 -5.16
N ALA A 123 8.00 7.45 -4.94
CA ALA A 123 9.43 7.20 -4.77
C ALA A 123 10.18 7.26 -6.11
N ASN A 124 9.49 6.97 -7.21
CA ASN A 124 10.01 6.96 -8.57
C ASN A 124 9.72 8.23 -9.36
N THR A 125 8.98 9.19 -8.80
CA THR A 125 8.72 10.48 -9.47
C THR A 125 9.95 11.38 -9.40
N ASN A 126 10.34 11.98 -10.53
CA ASN A 126 11.37 13.01 -10.57
C ASN A 126 10.91 14.27 -9.85
N THR A 127 11.80 14.92 -9.10
CA THR A 127 11.46 16.12 -8.30
C THR A 127 10.89 17.26 -9.14
N ALA A 128 11.35 17.43 -10.38
CA ALA A 128 10.82 18.40 -11.33
C ALA A 128 9.35 18.15 -11.71
N LEU A 129 8.87 16.91 -11.56
CA LEU A 129 7.52 16.45 -11.89
C LEU A 129 6.61 16.33 -10.66
N TYR A 130 7.02 16.86 -9.50
CA TYR A 130 6.14 16.90 -8.32
C TYR A 130 4.87 17.73 -8.54
N GLY A 131 4.87 18.65 -9.52
CA GLY A 131 3.66 19.34 -9.97
C GLY A 131 2.62 18.35 -10.52
N HIS A 132 3.02 17.47 -11.44
CA HIS A 132 2.18 16.41 -12.00
C HIS A 132 1.64 15.48 -10.92
N LEU A 133 2.51 15.02 -10.02
CA LEU A 133 2.07 14.13 -8.95
C LEU A 133 1.09 14.82 -8.00
N ARG A 134 1.24 16.12 -7.73
CA ARG A 134 0.26 16.92 -6.96
C ARG A 134 -1.09 17.00 -7.68
N THR A 135 -1.10 17.20 -8.99
CA THR A 135 -2.33 17.16 -9.80
C THR A 135 -3.00 15.80 -9.72
N LEU A 136 -2.23 14.71 -9.85
CA LEU A 136 -2.75 13.35 -9.78
C LEU A 136 -3.38 13.03 -8.41
N VAL A 137 -2.71 13.35 -7.30
CA VAL A 137 -3.27 13.04 -5.98
C VAL A 137 -4.51 13.90 -5.65
N ALA A 138 -4.72 15.02 -6.34
CA ALA A 138 -5.94 15.81 -6.25
C ALA A 138 -7.10 15.23 -7.09
N ASN A 139 -6.82 14.35 -8.05
CA ASN A 139 -7.83 13.72 -8.91
C ASN A 139 -8.78 12.79 -8.14
N HIS A 140 -8.33 12.19 -7.04
CA HIS A 140 -9.16 11.33 -6.19
C HIS A 140 -8.88 11.54 -4.71
N THR A 141 -9.94 11.69 -3.92
CA THR A 141 -9.87 11.74 -2.45
C THR A 141 -10.92 10.78 -1.88
N PRO A 142 -10.55 9.90 -0.93
CA PRO A 142 -9.26 9.82 -0.26
C PRO A 142 -8.17 9.08 -1.07
N THR A 143 -6.90 9.46 -0.86
CA THR A 143 -5.72 8.83 -1.48
C THR A 143 -4.61 8.59 -0.44
N ALA A 144 -3.62 7.78 -0.78
CA ALA A 144 -2.43 7.49 0.03
C ALA A 144 -1.22 7.22 -0.88
N PHE A 145 -0.02 7.47 -0.35
CA PHE A 145 1.23 7.12 -1.00
C PHE A 145 1.67 5.70 -0.61
N PHE A 146 2.00 4.87 -1.60
CA PHE A 146 2.42 3.48 -1.42
C PHE A 146 3.85 3.22 -1.94
N PRO A 147 4.89 3.89 -1.41
CA PRO A 147 6.27 3.66 -1.86
C PRO A 147 6.74 2.25 -1.51
N SER A 148 7.66 1.69 -2.28
CA SER A 148 8.38 0.47 -1.89
C SER A 148 9.41 0.76 -0.81
N ALA A 149 9.49 -0.09 0.21
CA ALA A 149 10.49 -0.11 1.27
C ALA A 149 11.13 -1.51 1.35
N TYR A 150 11.60 -2.01 0.21
CA TYR A 150 12.22 -3.33 0.10
C TYR A 150 13.70 -3.33 0.52
N THR A 151 14.15 -4.49 0.97
CA THR A 151 15.48 -4.69 1.53
C THR A 151 16.43 -5.22 0.46
N PHE A 152 17.50 -4.49 0.17
CA PHE A 152 18.49 -4.85 -0.85
C PHE A 152 19.80 -5.41 -0.27
N SER A 153 20.00 -5.27 1.04
CA SER A 153 21.23 -5.69 1.72
C SER A 153 20.95 -6.10 3.16
N TYR A 154 21.93 -6.73 3.81
CA TYR A 154 21.86 -7.12 5.22
C TYR A 154 21.88 -5.94 6.21
N SER A 155 21.88 -4.70 5.71
CA SER A 155 22.11 -3.49 6.50
C SER A 155 20.80 -2.76 6.84
N LEU A 156 20.39 -2.85 8.10
CA LEU A 156 19.25 -2.09 8.63
C LEU A 156 19.45 -0.58 8.43
N SER A 157 20.67 -0.05 8.57
CA SER A 157 20.93 1.39 8.40
C SER A 157 20.75 1.85 6.95
N THR A 158 21.14 0.99 5.99
CA THR A 158 20.92 1.24 4.56
C THR A 158 19.42 1.25 4.25
N TRP A 159 18.67 0.26 4.75
CA TRP A 159 17.23 0.20 4.59
C TRP A 159 16.52 1.42 5.22
N LYS A 160 16.90 1.82 6.44
CA LYS A 160 16.37 3.03 7.11
C LYS A 160 16.60 4.29 6.31
N THR A 161 17.79 4.44 5.72
CA THR A 161 18.12 5.57 4.85
C THR A 161 17.20 5.61 3.63
N ALA A 162 17.01 4.47 2.95
CA ALA A 162 16.14 4.36 1.79
C ALA A 162 14.67 4.69 2.12
N LEU A 163 14.16 4.19 3.25
CA LEU A 163 12.83 4.53 3.74
C LEU A 163 12.72 6.03 4.02
N THR A 164 13.67 6.60 4.77
CA THR A 164 13.68 8.04 5.11
C THR A 164 13.69 8.92 3.86
N THR A 165 14.48 8.56 2.85
CA THR A 165 14.47 9.26 1.55
C THR A 165 13.10 9.19 0.89
N SER A 166 12.45 8.02 0.89
CA SER A 166 11.11 7.85 0.30
C SER A 166 10.04 8.67 1.05
N LEU A 167 10.12 8.75 2.38
CA LEU A 167 9.24 9.59 3.20
C LEU A 167 9.44 11.08 2.90
N ALA A 168 10.69 11.52 2.77
CA ALA A 168 11.00 12.90 2.42
C ALA A 168 10.42 13.27 1.04
N LYS A 169 10.49 12.37 0.05
CA LYS A 169 9.84 12.59 -1.26
C LYS A 169 8.32 12.72 -1.13
N ALA A 170 7.67 11.82 -0.39
CA ALA A 170 6.23 11.86 -0.17
C ALA A 170 5.77 13.15 0.51
N HIS A 171 6.44 13.56 1.59
CA HIS A 171 6.10 14.79 2.29
C HIS A 171 6.41 16.06 1.48
N ALA A 172 7.41 16.05 0.60
CA ALA A 172 7.68 17.16 -0.31
C ALA A 172 6.59 17.36 -1.37
N VAL A 173 5.89 16.28 -1.75
CA VAL A 173 4.72 16.34 -2.64
C VAL A 173 3.53 16.88 -1.86
N ASN A 174 3.14 16.20 -0.78
CA ASN A 174 2.09 16.63 0.14
C ASN A 174 2.21 15.90 1.49
N SER A 175 2.52 16.63 2.57
CA SER A 175 2.69 16.06 3.91
C SER A 175 1.38 15.64 4.60
N SER A 176 0.22 16.04 4.07
CA SER A 176 -1.10 15.67 4.61
C SER A 176 -1.62 14.34 4.06
N ILE A 177 -0.97 13.78 3.03
CA ILE A 177 -1.37 12.49 2.46
C ILE A 177 -0.73 11.34 3.26
N PRO A 178 -1.50 10.34 3.71
CA PRO A 178 -0.97 9.17 4.40
C PRO A 178 0.10 8.43 3.58
N VAL A 179 1.19 8.02 4.23
CA VAL A 179 2.22 7.16 3.62
C VAL A 179 2.13 5.76 4.21
N ILE A 180 2.02 4.76 3.33
CA ILE A 180 1.83 3.34 3.66
C ILE A 180 2.82 2.53 2.80
N PRO A 181 4.09 2.39 3.20
CA PRO A 181 5.10 1.71 2.41
C PRO A 181 4.81 0.21 2.26
N TYR A 182 5.22 -0.36 1.12
CA TYR A 182 5.26 -1.79 0.89
C TYR A 182 6.57 -2.39 1.39
N THR A 183 6.50 -3.39 2.27
CA THR A 183 7.64 -4.14 2.81
C THR A 183 7.52 -5.60 2.41
N TRP A 184 8.63 -6.33 2.48
CA TRP A 184 8.69 -7.70 2.01
C TRP A 184 9.75 -8.48 2.80
N PRO A 185 9.45 -9.66 3.38
CA PRO A 185 10.43 -10.47 4.13
C PRO A 185 11.53 -11.16 3.29
N GLN A 186 11.67 -10.81 2.01
CA GLN A 186 12.72 -11.33 1.12
C GLN A 186 13.58 -10.18 0.58
N TYR A 187 14.84 -10.47 0.26
CA TYR A 187 15.71 -9.50 -0.40
C TYR A 187 15.21 -9.20 -1.80
N HIS A 188 15.12 -7.92 -2.15
CA HIS A 188 14.95 -7.53 -3.54
C HIS A 188 16.23 -7.85 -4.33
N GLY A 189 16.09 -8.68 -5.36
CA GLY A 189 17.15 -9.01 -6.32
C GLY A 189 17.57 -10.48 -6.28
N ASN A 190 17.79 -11.04 -5.08
CA ASN A 190 18.09 -12.48 -4.94
C ASN A 190 16.90 -13.30 -4.39
N TYR A 191 15.86 -12.62 -3.89
CA TYR A 191 14.58 -13.20 -3.47
C TYR A 191 14.66 -14.27 -2.38
N SER A 192 15.77 -14.37 -1.63
CA SER A 192 15.81 -15.20 -0.45
C SER A 192 15.17 -14.49 0.75
N PHE A 193 14.59 -15.27 1.67
CA PHE A 193 14.17 -14.74 2.97
C PHE A 193 15.40 -14.28 3.75
N PHE A 194 15.34 -13.07 4.31
CA PHE A 194 16.45 -12.55 5.11
C PHE A 194 16.32 -12.93 6.59
N PRO A 195 17.41 -12.83 7.38
CA PRO A 195 17.41 -13.23 8.78
C PRO A 195 16.26 -12.59 9.57
N VAL A 196 15.59 -13.39 10.40
CA VAL A 196 14.42 -12.96 11.18
C VAL A 196 14.70 -11.78 12.11
N ASP A 197 15.93 -11.64 12.58
CA ASP A 197 16.35 -10.52 13.41
C ASP A 197 16.33 -9.20 12.63
N LEU A 198 16.74 -9.22 11.35
CA LEU A 198 16.66 -8.05 10.47
C LEU A 198 15.19 -7.69 10.21
N TRP A 199 14.34 -8.69 9.92
CA TRP A 199 12.90 -8.47 9.73
C TRP A 199 12.23 -7.88 10.97
N SER A 200 12.52 -8.43 12.14
CA SER A 200 12.00 -7.93 13.41
C SER A 200 12.46 -6.49 13.67
N ALA A 201 13.71 -6.15 13.33
CA ALA A 201 14.23 -4.81 13.47
C ALA A 201 13.60 -3.80 12.49
N GLU A 202 13.30 -4.22 11.26
CA GLU A 202 12.55 -3.39 10.29
C GLU A 202 11.11 -3.14 10.77
N LEU A 203 10.39 -4.18 11.23
CA LEU A 203 9.04 -4.05 11.80
C LEU A 203 9.00 -3.11 13.01
N ALA A 204 9.96 -3.25 13.93
CA ALA A 204 10.09 -2.37 15.09
C ALA A 204 10.35 -0.92 14.67
N TYR A 205 11.17 -0.69 13.64
CA TYR A 205 11.41 0.64 13.14
C TYR A 205 10.16 1.26 12.47
N LEU A 206 9.40 0.50 11.67
CA LEU A 206 8.14 0.98 11.08
C LEU A 206 7.16 1.44 12.16
N ALA A 207 7.00 0.67 13.24
CA ALA A 207 6.18 1.07 14.39
C ALA A 207 6.69 2.36 15.04
N SER A 208 8.01 2.54 15.14
CA SER A 208 8.60 3.75 15.71
C SER A 208 8.38 5.00 14.84
N GLN A 209 7.89 4.84 13.60
CA GLN A 209 7.56 5.92 12.67
C GLN A 209 6.05 6.20 12.62
N ASN A 210 5.27 5.79 13.62
CA ASN A 210 3.80 5.97 13.61
C ASN A 210 3.29 7.42 13.55
N SER A 211 4.17 8.42 13.74
CA SER A 211 3.85 9.84 13.56
C SER A 211 4.01 10.33 12.12
N THR A 212 4.74 9.58 11.28
CA THR A 212 5.03 9.91 9.87
C THR A 212 4.44 8.90 8.89
N LEU A 213 4.19 7.68 9.36
CA LEU A 213 3.55 6.58 8.64
C LEU A 213 2.14 6.35 9.16
N ALA A 214 1.20 6.14 8.24
CA ALA A 214 -0.15 5.68 8.58
C ALA A 214 -0.24 4.16 8.76
N GLY A 215 0.86 3.44 8.49
CA GLY A 215 0.88 1.99 8.46
C GLY A 215 1.94 1.46 7.50
N PHE A 216 1.83 0.20 7.11
CA PHE A 216 2.61 -0.41 6.03
C PHE A 216 1.90 -1.64 5.46
N VAL A 217 2.31 -2.07 4.27
CA VAL A 217 1.81 -3.29 3.62
C VAL A 217 2.89 -4.35 3.68
N ILE A 218 2.54 -5.58 4.07
CA ILE A 218 3.40 -6.75 3.92
C ILE A 218 3.04 -7.42 2.60
N TRP A 219 3.98 -7.44 1.67
CA TRP A 219 3.83 -8.03 0.35
C TRP A 219 4.66 -9.30 0.23
N GLY A 220 4.26 -10.19 -0.69
CA GLY A 220 5.02 -11.40 -1.04
C GLY A 220 4.18 -12.44 -1.75
N GLY A 221 4.82 -13.33 -2.53
CA GLY A 221 4.16 -14.49 -3.13
C GLY A 221 3.23 -14.20 -4.32
N LYS A 222 3.07 -12.95 -4.76
CA LYS A 222 2.18 -12.62 -5.91
C LYS A 222 2.83 -12.76 -7.29
N ASN A 223 4.15 -12.87 -7.35
CA ASN A 223 4.91 -13.04 -8.59
C ASN A 223 5.66 -14.38 -8.56
N HIS A 224 5.20 -15.36 -9.34
CA HIS A 224 5.80 -16.70 -9.40
C HIS A 224 7.23 -16.70 -9.97
N ALA A 225 7.61 -15.67 -10.75
CA ALA A 225 9.00 -15.53 -11.21
C ALA A 225 9.95 -15.14 -10.06
N VAL A 226 9.41 -14.54 -8.99
CA VAL A 226 10.13 -14.08 -7.81
C VAL A 226 10.10 -15.12 -6.69
N CYS A 227 8.96 -15.77 -6.49
CA CYS A 227 8.77 -16.86 -5.54
C CYS A 227 8.10 -18.03 -6.26
N ASN A 228 8.93 -18.98 -6.72
CA ASN A 228 8.46 -20.19 -7.41
C ASN A 228 7.69 -21.13 -6.46
N ASP A 229 7.13 -22.23 -6.97
CA ASP A 229 6.30 -23.15 -6.19
C ASP A 229 6.96 -23.68 -4.91
N ALA A 230 8.28 -23.92 -4.93
CA ALA A 230 9.03 -24.34 -3.75
C ALA A 230 9.11 -23.23 -2.68
N CYS A 231 9.37 -22.00 -3.12
CA CYS A 231 9.30 -20.82 -2.25
C CYS A 231 7.87 -20.64 -1.71
N GLN A 232 6.84 -20.73 -2.55
CA GLN A 232 5.43 -20.57 -2.16
C GLN A 232 5.02 -21.57 -1.08
N ALA A 233 5.39 -22.85 -1.25
CA ALA A 233 5.04 -23.92 -0.35
C ALA A 233 5.72 -23.81 1.03
N THR A 234 6.89 -23.16 1.10
CA THR A 234 7.68 -23.05 2.33
C THR A 234 7.63 -21.67 2.97
N ALA A 235 7.14 -20.64 2.29
CA ALA A 235 7.12 -19.26 2.76
C ALA A 235 6.40 -19.10 4.11
N GLY A 236 5.25 -19.77 4.31
CA GLY A 236 4.52 -19.74 5.59
C GLY A 236 5.21 -20.48 6.74
N GLN A 237 6.22 -21.30 6.44
CA GLN A 237 7.02 -22.03 7.44
C GLN A 237 8.27 -21.24 7.83
N GLN A 238 8.59 -20.17 7.11
CA GLN A 238 9.76 -19.35 7.39
C GLN A 238 9.55 -18.51 8.66
N PRO A 239 10.63 -18.21 9.42
CA PRO A 239 10.53 -17.49 10.69
C PRO A 239 9.89 -16.08 10.62
N TRP A 240 9.88 -15.42 9.44
CA TRP A 240 9.30 -14.09 9.27
C TRP A 240 7.82 -14.05 9.69
N LEU A 241 7.06 -15.11 9.44
CA LEU A 241 5.62 -15.13 9.69
C LEU A 241 5.34 -15.10 11.19
N ALA A 242 6.05 -15.93 11.97
CA ALA A 242 5.94 -15.95 13.42
C ALA A 242 6.35 -14.60 14.03
N ALA A 243 7.47 -14.02 13.57
CA ALA A 243 7.92 -12.70 14.02
C ALA A 243 6.90 -11.60 13.71
N THR A 244 6.29 -11.63 12.52
CA THR A 244 5.23 -10.70 12.11
C THR A 244 4.02 -10.81 13.04
N ARG A 245 3.56 -12.03 13.33
CA ARG A 245 2.38 -12.25 14.18
C ARG A 245 2.63 -11.82 15.62
N THR A 246 3.82 -12.09 16.16
CA THR A 246 4.23 -11.57 17.48
C THR A 246 4.24 -10.04 17.49
N TYR A 247 4.78 -9.42 16.45
CA TYR A 247 4.76 -7.97 16.29
C TYR A 247 3.32 -7.42 16.27
N LEU A 248 2.42 -8.02 15.48
CA LEU A 248 1.03 -7.56 15.38
C LEU A 248 0.24 -7.77 16.68
N ALA A 249 0.46 -8.88 17.38
CA ALA A 249 -0.14 -9.12 18.68
C ALA A 249 0.27 -8.02 19.68
N SER A 250 1.54 -7.61 19.67
CA SER A 250 2.04 -6.50 20.48
C SER A 250 1.49 -5.14 20.00
N LEU A 251 1.42 -4.90 18.69
CA LEU A 251 0.96 -3.63 18.12
C LEU A 251 -0.52 -3.39 18.45
N TYR A 252 -1.34 -4.43 18.33
CA TYR A 252 -2.79 -4.32 18.50
C TYR A 252 -3.30 -4.71 19.88
N GLY A 253 -2.41 -5.11 20.80
CA GLY A 253 -2.78 -5.60 22.13
C GLY A 253 -3.77 -6.76 22.05
N GLN A 254 -3.53 -7.74 21.17
CA GLN A 254 -4.45 -8.86 21.03
C GLN A 254 -4.30 -9.84 22.20
N TYR A 255 -5.05 -9.60 23.28
CA TYR A 255 -5.25 -10.55 24.37
C TYR A 255 -6.62 -11.22 24.23
N SER A 256 -6.69 -12.55 24.43
CA SER A 256 -7.93 -13.35 24.37
C SER A 256 -8.69 -13.33 23.02
N GLY A 257 -8.03 -12.94 21.93
CA GLY A 257 -8.65 -12.89 20.61
C GLY A 257 -9.50 -11.64 20.37
N THR A 258 -9.30 -10.54 21.11
CA THR A 258 -9.89 -9.22 20.82
C THR A 258 -8.80 -8.16 20.66
N PRO A 259 -8.85 -7.23 19.69
CA PRO A 259 -7.88 -6.15 19.55
C PRO A 259 -8.19 -5.08 20.61
N GLU A 260 -7.21 -4.77 21.46
CA GLU A 260 -7.33 -3.72 22.48
C GLU A 260 -6.95 -2.33 21.93
N VAL A 261 -6.31 -2.29 20.76
CA VAL A 261 -5.89 -1.05 20.08
C VAL A 261 -6.58 -0.89 18.73
N ALA A 262 -6.96 0.35 18.41
CA ALA A 262 -7.53 0.71 17.11
C ALA A 262 -6.60 0.30 15.95
N GLY A 263 -7.19 -0.17 14.85
CA GLY A 263 -6.44 -0.62 13.67
C GLY A 263 -6.47 -2.13 13.48
N GLY A 264 -6.52 -2.91 14.57
CA GLY A 264 -6.56 -4.37 14.54
C GLY A 264 -7.90 -4.92 14.04
N GLN A 265 -7.87 -5.76 13.02
CA GLN A 265 -9.01 -6.57 12.59
C GLN A 265 -8.85 -8.01 13.09
N LEU A 266 -9.79 -8.49 13.91
CA LEU A 266 -9.85 -9.92 14.13
C LEU A 266 -10.19 -10.60 12.82
N PHE A 267 -9.52 -11.71 12.57
CA PHE A 267 -9.88 -12.61 11.50
C PHE A 267 -11.34 -13.02 11.70
N THR A 268 -12.25 -12.37 10.98
CA THR A 268 -13.61 -12.87 10.79
C THR A 268 -13.48 -13.87 9.66
N GLY A 269 -13.13 -15.10 10.04
CA GLY A 269 -13.23 -16.22 9.13
C GLY A 269 -14.66 -16.32 8.60
N LEU A 270 -14.76 -16.74 7.34
CA LEU A 270 -16.01 -17.12 6.67
C LEU A 270 -16.92 -17.97 7.57
#